data_AF-A0A497RWC6-F1
#
_entry.id   AF-A0A497RWC6-F1
#
_cell.length_a   1.000
_cell.length_b   1.000
_cell.length_c   1.000
_cell.angle_alpha   90.00
_cell.angle_beta   90.00
_cell.angle_gamma   90.00
#
_symmetry.space_group_name_H-M   'P 1'
#
loop_
_entity.id
_entity.type
_entity.pdbx_description
1 polymer ?
#
loop_
_entity_poly.entity_id
_entity_poly.type
_entity_poly.pdbx_seq_one_letter_code
_entity_poly.pdbx_strand_id
1 'polypeptide(L)'
;MVNLNLIKRNTEEIVTDDELSMLLKEEKSPVTYCGYEVSGPVHLGTLVAISKQIDLQKAGLRVKVLFADVHTYLNRKGSEKWIDEMVEYWRDSFIALGLKRAEFIRGIEFEFDKEYIHDVLGLGLLTTLKRAFRSMQEIARDLEHARVSQMIYPLMQVADIKYLNIDIAHGGVEQRKIHMLARELLPEIGYKKPICIHTPLLSSLQGPQEKMSSSKPETIIAIDEGPERIKEKISRAYCPPE
;
A
#
# COMPACT_ATOMS: atom_id res chain seq x y z
N MET A 1 -20.81 7.58 14.70
CA MET A 1 -21.18 7.82 13.29
C MET A 1 -19.89 7.91 12.50
N VAL A 2 -19.85 7.31 11.31
CA VAL A 2 -18.66 7.36 10.45
C VAL A 2 -18.45 8.79 9.94
N ASN A 3 -17.20 9.29 10.03
CA ASN A 3 -16.87 10.67 9.64
C ASN A 3 -16.33 10.72 8.20
N LEU A 4 -17.20 11.05 7.24
CA LEU A 4 -16.86 11.12 5.81
C LEU A 4 -15.74 12.13 5.49
N ASN A 5 -15.69 13.26 6.22
CA ASN A 5 -14.67 14.28 5.97
C ASN A 5 -13.25 13.76 6.28
N LEU A 6 -13.11 12.94 7.33
CA LEU A 6 -11.82 12.31 7.64
C LEU A 6 -11.41 11.27 6.58
N ILE A 7 -12.38 10.55 6.01
CA ILE A 7 -12.12 9.59 4.93
C ILE A 7 -11.61 10.33 3.68
N LYS A 8 -12.28 11.42 3.26
CA LYS A 8 -11.99 12.15 2.02
C LYS A 8 -10.84 13.15 2.09
N ARG A 9 -10.50 13.69 3.26
CA ARG A 9 -9.45 14.71 3.39
C ARG A 9 -8.11 14.19 2.86
N ASN A 10 -7.40 14.97 2.04
CA ASN A 10 -6.06 14.62 1.52
C ASN A 10 -6.03 13.29 0.74
N THR A 11 -7.14 12.87 0.13
CA THR A 11 -7.15 11.81 -0.88
C THR A 11 -7.05 12.43 -2.27
N GLU A 12 -6.30 11.80 -3.16
CA GLU A 12 -6.20 12.17 -4.57
C GLU A 12 -7.44 11.67 -5.34
N GLU A 13 -7.88 10.44 -5.06
CA GLU A 13 -8.98 9.80 -5.78
C GLU A 13 -9.75 8.82 -4.87
N ILE A 14 -11.05 8.68 -5.13
CA ILE A 14 -11.90 7.62 -4.56
C ILE A 14 -12.66 6.94 -5.69
N VAL A 15 -12.53 5.62 -5.80
CA VAL A 15 -13.20 4.79 -6.82
C VAL A 15 -14.15 3.78 -6.16
N THR A 16 -15.45 4.03 -6.10
CA THR A 16 -16.15 5.29 -6.43
C THR A 16 -16.73 5.96 -5.18
N ASP A 17 -16.95 7.27 -5.26
CA ASP A 17 -17.51 8.05 -4.15
C ASP A 17 -18.95 7.64 -3.81
N ASP A 18 -19.72 7.23 -4.82
CA ASP A 18 -21.10 6.75 -4.65
C ASP A 18 -21.13 5.40 -3.92
N GLU A 19 -20.30 4.44 -4.35
CA GLU A 19 -20.17 3.14 -3.67
C GLU A 19 -19.71 3.32 -2.22
N LEU A 20 -18.77 4.24 -1.95
CA LEU A 20 -18.36 4.57 -0.59
C LEU A 20 -19.55 5.09 0.23
N SER A 21 -20.32 6.03 -0.32
CA SER A 21 -21.48 6.61 0.35
C SER A 21 -22.58 5.58 0.64
N MET A 22 -22.74 4.57 -0.23
CA MET A 22 -23.66 3.45 -0.01
C MET A 22 -23.13 2.51 1.09
N LEU A 23 -21.86 2.10 1.00
CA LEU A 23 -21.22 1.22 2.00
C LEU A 23 -21.33 1.81 3.42
N LEU A 24 -21.08 3.11 3.57
CA LEU A 24 -21.13 3.77 4.88
C LEU A 24 -22.55 3.91 5.48
N LYS A 25 -23.60 3.71 4.67
CA LYS A 25 -24.99 3.64 5.16
C LYS A 25 -25.35 2.23 5.63
N GLU A 26 -24.79 1.21 4.98
CA GLU A 26 -25.12 -0.20 5.22
C GLU A 26 -24.26 -0.81 6.32
N GLU A 27 -22.96 -0.55 6.30
CA GLU A 27 -21.98 -1.16 7.19
C GLU A 27 -21.49 -0.15 8.24
N LYS A 28 -21.54 -0.55 9.51
CA LYS A 28 -21.17 0.32 10.63
C LYS A 28 -19.66 0.46 10.78
N SER A 29 -18.90 -0.58 10.43
CA SER A 29 -17.44 -0.56 10.54
C SER A 29 -16.78 -1.35 9.40
N PRO A 30 -16.75 -0.76 8.20
CA PRO A 30 -16.10 -1.37 7.05
C PRO A 30 -14.61 -1.60 7.29
N VAL A 31 -14.06 -2.63 6.65
CA VAL A 31 -12.66 -3.00 6.68
C VAL A 31 -11.91 -2.27 5.58
N THR A 32 -10.89 -1.53 5.97
CA THR A 32 -9.90 -0.98 5.05
C THR A 32 -8.53 -1.58 5.31
N TYR A 33 -7.70 -1.66 4.27
CA TYR A 33 -6.30 -2.02 4.43
C TYR A 33 -5.38 -1.20 3.55
N CYS A 34 -4.09 -1.21 3.92
CA CYS A 34 -2.99 -0.85 3.04
C CYS A 34 -1.88 -1.89 3.20
N GLY A 35 -1.34 -2.34 2.07
CA GLY A 35 -0.15 -3.21 2.02
C GLY A 35 1.14 -2.40 1.97
N TYR A 36 2.17 -2.91 2.62
CA TYR A 36 3.50 -2.30 2.66
C TYR A 36 4.57 -3.34 2.41
N GLU A 37 5.38 -3.14 1.37
CA GLU A 37 6.65 -3.84 1.28
C GLU A 37 7.57 -3.34 2.40
N VAL A 38 7.96 -4.23 3.30
CA VAL A 38 8.74 -3.93 4.51
C VAL A 38 10.22 -3.82 4.17
N SER A 39 10.56 -2.81 3.38
CA SER A 39 11.92 -2.59 2.90
C SER A 39 12.45 -1.22 3.27
N GLY A 40 13.59 -1.18 3.95
CA GLY A 40 14.26 0.06 4.33
C GLY A 40 13.53 0.81 5.44
N PRO A 41 13.99 2.05 5.77
CA PRO A 41 13.43 2.83 6.86
C PRO A 41 12.02 3.34 6.53
N VAL A 42 11.18 3.45 7.57
CA VAL A 42 9.91 4.17 7.45
C VAL A 42 10.20 5.66 7.27
N HIS A 43 9.56 6.32 6.31
CA HIS A 43 9.85 7.70 5.94
C HIS A 43 8.58 8.53 5.69
N LEU A 44 8.74 9.82 5.41
CA LEU A 44 7.61 10.75 5.20
C LEU A 44 6.62 10.29 4.11
N GLY A 45 7.11 9.72 3.00
CA GLY A 45 6.24 9.08 2.01
C GLY A 45 5.31 8.00 2.62
N THR A 46 5.84 7.07 3.41
CA THR A 46 5.03 6.07 4.13
C THR A 46 4.08 6.72 5.14
N LEU A 47 4.52 7.82 5.78
CA LEU A 47 3.73 8.55 6.77
C LEU A 47 2.43 9.14 6.18
N VAL A 48 2.38 9.45 4.89
CA VAL A 48 1.14 9.89 4.21
C VAL A 48 0.06 8.82 4.34
N ALA A 49 0.41 7.57 3.97
CA ALA A 49 -0.51 6.45 4.04
C ALA A 49 -0.86 6.07 5.50
N ILE A 50 0.11 6.11 6.42
CA ILE A 50 -0.13 5.86 7.86
C ILE A 50 -1.09 6.91 8.44
N SER A 51 -0.88 8.19 8.11
CA SER A 51 -1.75 9.28 8.58
C SER A 51 -3.18 9.12 8.06
N LYS A 52 -3.35 8.69 6.81
CA LYS A 52 -4.66 8.36 6.27
C LYS A 52 -5.28 7.18 7.02
N GLN A 53 -4.54 6.12 7.31
CA GLN A 53 -5.06 5.01 8.12
C GLN A 53 -5.49 5.45 9.53
N ILE A 54 -4.77 6.38 10.16
CA ILE A 54 -5.18 6.98 11.44
C ILE A 54 -6.50 7.73 11.28
N ASP A 55 -6.68 8.49 10.20
CA ASP A 55 -7.94 9.19 9.90
C ASP A 55 -9.09 8.20 9.65
N LEU A 56 -8.86 7.11 8.91
CA LEU A 56 -9.86 6.04 8.68
C LEU A 56 -10.28 5.37 10.00
N GLN A 57 -9.31 5.08 10.87
CA GLN A 57 -9.57 4.53 12.21
C GLN A 57 -10.37 5.51 13.08
N LYS A 58 -10.05 6.81 13.03
CA LYS A 58 -10.81 7.86 13.73
C LYS A 58 -12.21 8.05 13.13
N ALA A 59 -12.36 7.80 11.83
CA ALA A 59 -13.65 7.78 11.15
C ALA A 59 -14.49 6.55 11.50
N GLY A 60 -13.95 5.55 12.21
CA GLY A 60 -14.70 4.38 12.69
C GLY A 60 -14.58 3.13 11.81
N LEU A 61 -13.63 3.11 10.87
CA LEU A 61 -13.34 1.93 10.06
C LEU A 61 -12.41 0.97 10.82
N ARG A 62 -12.52 -0.33 10.52
CA ARG A 62 -11.54 -1.33 10.94
C ARG A 62 -10.35 -1.28 10.01
N VAL A 63 -9.17 -1.06 10.56
CA VAL A 63 -7.94 -0.87 9.78
C VAL A 63 -7.07 -2.11 9.89
N LYS A 64 -6.72 -2.68 8.74
CA LYS A 64 -5.72 -3.74 8.60
C LYS A 64 -4.45 -3.16 7.96
N VAL A 65 -3.31 -3.58 8.46
CA VAL A 65 -2.00 -3.30 7.86
C VAL A 65 -1.42 -4.63 7.41
N LEU A 66 -1.19 -4.77 6.11
CA LEU A 66 -0.50 -5.93 5.57
C LEU A 66 0.99 -5.60 5.45
N PHE A 67 1.82 -6.26 6.24
CA PHE A 67 3.26 -6.33 6.01
C PHE A 67 3.51 -7.40 4.94
N ALA A 68 3.66 -6.92 3.70
CA ALA A 68 3.71 -7.72 2.50
C ALA A 68 5.13 -8.29 2.31
N ASP A 69 5.54 -9.19 3.21
CA ASP A 69 6.86 -9.81 3.25
C ASP A 69 7.13 -10.67 2.01
N VAL A 70 6.16 -11.45 1.56
CA VAL A 70 6.25 -12.22 0.31
C VAL A 70 6.38 -11.28 -0.91
N HIS A 71 5.60 -10.21 -0.99
CA HIS A 71 5.73 -9.19 -2.04
C HIS A 71 7.10 -8.50 -2.00
N THR A 72 7.62 -8.21 -0.81
CA THR A 72 8.96 -7.63 -0.61
C THR A 72 10.04 -8.56 -1.18
N TYR A 73 9.89 -9.87 -0.97
CA TYR A 73 10.75 -10.90 -1.54
C TYR A 73 10.61 -10.98 -3.06
N LEU A 74 9.38 -11.04 -3.59
CA LEU A 74 9.10 -11.11 -5.03
C LEU A 74 9.61 -9.90 -5.81
N ASN A 75 9.63 -8.72 -5.17
CA ASN A 75 10.20 -7.48 -5.70
C ASN A 75 11.71 -7.33 -5.43
N ARG A 76 12.37 -8.38 -4.92
CA ARG A 76 13.82 -8.51 -4.74
C ARG A 76 14.43 -7.41 -3.86
N LYS A 77 13.73 -7.06 -2.78
CA LYS A 77 14.15 -5.96 -1.88
C LYS A 77 14.99 -6.38 -0.69
N GLY A 78 15.15 -7.68 -0.45
CA GLY A 78 16.03 -8.21 0.59
C GLY A 78 15.98 -9.73 0.66
N SER A 79 16.81 -10.33 1.52
CA SER A 79 16.68 -11.75 1.88
C SER A 79 15.52 -11.93 2.86
N GLU A 80 14.93 -13.12 2.90
CA GLU A 80 13.80 -13.44 3.80
C GLU A 80 14.14 -13.14 5.26
N LYS A 81 15.32 -13.55 5.74
CA LYS A 81 15.78 -13.24 7.11
C LYS A 81 15.78 -11.74 7.41
N TRP A 82 16.24 -10.91 6.46
CA TRP A 82 16.24 -9.47 6.65
C TRP A 82 14.82 -8.90 6.61
N ILE A 83 13.95 -9.45 5.76
CA ILE A 83 12.53 -9.07 5.69
C ILE A 83 11.84 -9.36 7.03
N ASP A 84 12.12 -10.51 7.66
CA ASP A 84 11.59 -10.84 8.99
C ASP A 84 11.99 -9.80 10.05
N GLU A 85 13.26 -9.37 10.06
CA GLU A 85 13.74 -8.31 10.97
C GLU A 85 13.06 -6.96 10.67
N MET A 86 12.77 -6.67 9.40
CA MET A 86 12.08 -5.44 8.99
C MET A 86 10.59 -5.43 9.37
N VAL A 87 9.91 -6.57 9.41
CA VAL A 87 8.51 -6.63 9.85
C VAL A 87 8.37 -6.07 11.27
N GLU A 88 9.25 -6.45 12.19
CA GLU A 88 9.23 -5.97 13.58
C GLU A 88 9.53 -4.47 13.66
N TYR A 89 10.56 -3.99 12.95
CA TYR A 89 10.87 -2.56 12.88
C TYR A 89 9.69 -1.73 12.33
N TRP A 90 9.03 -2.19 11.27
CA TRP A 90 7.88 -1.51 10.68
C TRP A 90 6.67 -1.51 11.63
N ARG A 91 6.42 -2.62 12.33
CA ARG A 91 5.37 -2.73 13.35
C ARG A 91 5.57 -1.71 14.47
N ASP A 92 6.77 -1.67 15.06
CA ASP A 92 7.09 -0.73 16.15
C ASP A 92 6.99 0.72 15.67
N SER A 93 7.45 1.00 14.46
CA SER A 93 7.34 2.30 13.82
C SER A 93 5.89 2.76 13.68
N PHE A 94 5.00 1.89 13.19
CA PHE A 94 3.58 2.22 13.00
C PHE A 94 2.87 2.48 14.33
N ILE A 95 3.18 1.69 15.36
CA ILE A 95 2.66 1.87 16.72
C ILE A 95 3.15 3.20 17.32
N ALA A 96 4.44 3.53 17.16
CA ALA A 96 5.04 4.78 17.63
C ALA A 96 4.43 6.01 16.95
N LEU A 97 4.13 5.91 15.64
CA LEU A 97 3.44 6.95 14.87
C LEU A 97 1.94 7.09 15.21
N GLY A 98 1.40 6.20 16.05
CA GLY A 98 0.05 6.32 16.60
C GLY A 98 -1.01 5.38 16.01
N LEU A 99 -0.64 4.48 15.08
CA LEU A 99 -1.55 3.50 14.50
C LEU A 99 -1.67 2.25 15.40
N LYS A 100 -2.12 2.44 16.64
CA LYS A 100 -2.09 1.40 17.69
C LYS A 100 -3.23 0.37 17.66
N ARG A 101 -4.35 0.68 16.98
CA ARG A 101 -5.54 -0.19 16.97
C ARG A 101 -5.77 -0.87 15.62
N ALA A 102 -4.78 -0.80 14.73
CA ALA A 102 -4.81 -1.55 13.49
C ALA A 102 -4.50 -3.03 13.77
N GLU A 103 -5.08 -3.90 12.95
CA GLU A 103 -4.74 -5.31 12.90
C GLU A 103 -3.54 -5.47 11.97
N PHE A 104 -2.38 -5.84 12.52
CA PHE A 104 -1.15 -6.05 11.76
C PHE A 104 -1.06 -7.51 11.35
N ILE A 105 -0.92 -7.75 10.05
CA ILE A 105 -0.95 -9.08 9.42
C ILE A 105 0.30 -9.23 8.55
N ARG A 106 0.90 -10.42 8.52
CA ARG A 106 1.99 -10.73 7.58
C ARG A 106 1.44 -11.49 6.38
N GLY A 107 1.98 -11.21 5.19
CA GLY A 107 1.59 -11.93 3.97
C GLY A 107 1.82 -13.44 4.09
N ILE A 108 2.97 -13.84 4.60
CA ILE A 108 3.35 -15.25 4.75
C ILE A 108 2.39 -16.07 5.62
N GLU A 109 1.54 -15.44 6.44
CA GLU A 109 0.58 -16.13 7.31
C GLU A 109 -0.58 -16.78 6.54
N PHE A 110 -0.89 -16.34 5.31
CA PHE A 110 -2.03 -16.84 4.53
C PHE A 110 -1.76 -16.98 3.03
N GLU A 111 -0.75 -16.31 2.48
CA GLU A 111 -0.52 -16.27 1.02
C GLU A 111 -0.02 -17.60 0.41
N PHE A 112 0.28 -18.60 1.24
CA PHE A 112 0.62 -19.96 0.80
C PHE A 112 -0.50 -20.97 1.03
N ASP A 113 -1.63 -20.53 1.56
CA ASP A 113 -2.80 -21.40 1.74
C ASP A 113 -3.28 -21.91 0.38
N LYS A 114 -3.77 -23.15 0.38
CA LYS A 114 -4.20 -23.84 -0.84
C LYS A 114 -5.22 -23.02 -1.61
N GLU A 115 -6.21 -22.47 -0.91
CA GLU A 115 -7.27 -21.66 -1.47
C GLU A 115 -6.72 -20.36 -2.07
N TYR A 116 -5.81 -19.69 -1.36
CA TYR A 116 -5.16 -18.47 -1.84
C TYR A 116 -4.41 -18.72 -3.14
N ILE A 117 -3.54 -19.73 -3.16
CA ILE A 117 -2.77 -20.09 -4.36
C ILE A 117 -3.70 -20.50 -5.51
N HIS A 118 -4.78 -21.24 -5.23
CA HIS A 118 -5.77 -21.60 -6.24
C HIS A 118 -6.38 -20.35 -6.90
N ASP A 119 -6.77 -19.36 -6.11
CA ASP A 119 -7.31 -18.11 -6.64
C ASP A 119 -6.26 -17.30 -7.41
N VAL A 120 -5.01 -17.22 -6.93
CA VAL A 120 -3.92 -16.54 -7.66
C VAL A 120 -3.70 -17.18 -9.04
N LEU A 121 -3.70 -18.51 -9.12
CA LEU A 121 -3.61 -19.24 -10.39
C LEU A 121 -4.82 -18.96 -11.28
N GLY A 122 -6.03 -18.94 -10.70
CA GLY A 122 -7.26 -18.58 -11.40
C GLY A 122 -7.23 -17.17 -11.98
N LEU A 123 -6.76 -16.18 -11.22
CA LEU A 123 -6.53 -14.81 -11.68
C LEU A 123 -5.51 -14.76 -12.81
N GLY A 124 -4.50 -15.64 -12.79
CA GLY A 124 -3.52 -15.80 -13.86
C GLY A 124 -4.13 -16.26 -15.19
N LEU A 125 -5.19 -17.08 -15.17
CA LEU A 125 -5.92 -17.49 -16.37
C LEU A 125 -6.68 -16.32 -17.02
N LEU A 126 -7.12 -15.35 -16.20
CA LEU A 126 -7.90 -14.19 -16.63
C LEU A 126 -7.05 -12.98 -17.01
N THR A 127 -5.76 -12.99 -16.66
CA THR A 127 -4.88 -11.83 -16.79
C THR A 127 -3.82 -12.04 -17.87
N THR A 128 -3.89 -11.24 -18.94
CA THR A 128 -2.82 -11.23 -19.94
C THR A 128 -1.50 -10.70 -19.37
N LEU A 129 -0.36 -11.18 -19.87
CA LEU A 129 0.96 -10.68 -19.50
C LEU A 129 1.07 -9.14 -19.64
N LYS A 130 0.55 -8.57 -20.72
CA LYS A 130 0.53 -7.11 -20.94
C LYS A 130 -0.28 -6.37 -19.87
N ARG A 131 -1.34 -6.98 -19.34
CA ARG A 131 -2.15 -6.38 -18.28
C ARG A 131 -1.41 -6.42 -16.94
N ALA A 132 -0.86 -7.57 -16.57
CA ALA A 132 -0.03 -7.73 -15.38
C ALA A 132 1.16 -6.76 -15.40
N PHE A 133 1.91 -6.73 -16.49
CA PHE A 133 3.06 -5.83 -16.65
C PHE A 133 2.69 -4.35 -16.52
N ARG A 134 1.60 -3.90 -17.19
CA ARG A 134 1.15 -2.51 -17.07
C ARG A 134 0.78 -2.13 -15.64
N SER A 135 0.22 -3.07 -14.87
CA SER A 135 -0.17 -2.80 -13.48
C SER A 135 1.02 -2.56 -12.55
N MET A 136 2.18 -3.12 -12.87
CA MET A 136 3.41 -3.00 -12.09
C MET A 136 4.27 -1.78 -12.46
N GLN A 137 3.92 -1.00 -13.49
CA GLN A 137 4.79 0.04 -14.04
C GLN A 137 5.24 1.10 -13.02
N GLU A 138 4.43 1.38 -12.01
CA GLU A 138 4.74 2.39 -10.99
C GLU A 138 5.34 1.79 -9.70
N ILE A 139 5.37 0.46 -9.60
CA ILE A 139 5.63 -0.29 -8.36
C ILE A 139 6.92 -1.13 -8.48
N ALA A 140 7.14 -1.74 -9.64
CA ALA A 140 8.31 -2.57 -9.89
C ALA A 140 9.58 -1.73 -9.93
N ARG A 141 10.63 -2.22 -9.27
CA ARG A 141 11.94 -1.55 -9.21
C ARG A 141 12.70 -1.61 -10.54
N ASP A 142 12.53 -2.70 -11.29
CA ASP A 142 13.24 -2.97 -12.54
C ASP A 142 12.28 -3.63 -13.53
N LEU A 143 11.74 -2.83 -14.44
CA LEU A 143 10.84 -3.28 -15.50
C LEU A 143 11.60 -3.74 -16.75
N GLU A 144 12.83 -3.27 -16.92
CA GLU A 144 13.66 -3.62 -18.08
C GLU A 144 14.09 -5.08 -18.01
N HIS A 145 14.45 -5.56 -16.82
CA HIS A 145 14.82 -6.96 -16.57
C HIS A 145 13.74 -7.68 -15.75
N ALA A 146 12.49 -7.45 -16.14
CA ALA A 146 11.36 -7.94 -15.39
C ALA A 146 11.38 -9.48 -15.24
N ARG A 147 11.04 -9.97 -14.05
CA ARG A 147 10.98 -11.40 -13.72
C ARG A 147 9.52 -11.86 -13.63
N VAL A 148 9.29 -13.17 -13.78
CA VAL A 148 7.96 -13.77 -13.63
C VAL A 148 7.33 -13.43 -12.27
N SER A 149 8.15 -13.29 -11.21
CA SER A 149 7.69 -12.84 -9.89
C SER A 149 6.91 -11.52 -9.94
N GLN A 150 7.29 -10.59 -10.81
CA GLN A 150 6.58 -9.31 -10.96
C GLN A 150 5.26 -9.47 -11.72
N MET A 151 5.04 -10.54 -12.47
CA MET A 151 3.74 -10.82 -13.08
C MET A 151 2.79 -11.53 -12.08
N ILE A 152 3.35 -12.28 -11.14
CA ILE A 152 2.60 -12.93 -10.04
C ILE A 152 2.18 -11.90 -8.98
N TYR A 153 3.09 -10.99 -8.63
CA TYR A 153 2.89 -9.93 -7.63
C TYR A 153 1.51 -9.25 -7.71
N PRO A 154 1.08 -8.67 -8.85
CA PRO A 154 -0.19 -7.96 -8.90
C PRO A 154 -1.39 -8.90 -8.72
N LEU A 155 -1.27 -10.19 -9.08
CA LEU A 155 -2.33 -11.18 -8.86
C LEU A 155 -2.45 -11.53 -7.38
N MET A 156 -1.33 -11.65 -6.69
CA MET A 156 -1.30 -11.81 -5.23
C MET A 156 -1.93 -10.61 -4.53
N GLN A 157 -1.54 -9.39 -4.89
CA GLN A 157 -2.13 -8.18 -4.31
C GLN A 157 -3.65 -8.06 -4.58
N VAL A 158 -4.13 -8.56 -5.72
CA VAL A 158 -5.58 -8.67 -5.98
C VAL A 158 -6.21 -9.71 -5.03
N ALA A 159 -5.61 -10.88 -4.89
CA ALA A 159 -6.12 -11.93 -4.00
C ALA A 159 -6.15 -11.48 -2.53
N ASP A 160 -5.16 -10.71 -2.06
CA ASP A 160 -5.10 -10.19 -0.68
C ASP A 160 -6.38 -9.47 -0.26
N ILE A 161 -7.00 -8.72 -1.18
CA ILE A 161 -8.25 -8.00 -0.95
C ILE A 161 -9.40 -8.96 -0.56
N LYS A 162 -9.47 -10.13 -1.19
CA LYS A 162 -10.44 -11.18 -0.87
C LYS A 162 -10.10 -11.84 0.47
N TYR A 163 -8.86 -12.30 0.63
CA TYR A 163 -8.46 -13.11 1.79
C TYR A 163 -8.38 -12.31 3.09
N LEU A 164 -8.16 -11.00 3.01
CA LEU A 164 -8.25 -10.10 4.15
C LEU A 164 -9.68 -9.58 4.40
N ASN A 165 -10.66 -9.93 3.57
CA ASN A 165 -12.06 -9.51 3.61
C ASN A 165 -12.21 -7.97 3.62
N ILE A 166 -11.59 -7.31 2.64
CA ILE A 166 -11.52 -5.86 2.53
C ILE A 166 -12.74 -5.28 1.82
N ASP A 167 -13.28 -4.20 2.38
CA ASP A 167 -14.29 -3.34 1.76
C ASP A 167 -13.64 -2.18 0.98
N ILE A 168 -12.58 -1.59 1.57
CA ILE A 168 -11.90 -0.40 1.06
C ILE A 168 -10.39 -0.64 0.95
N ALA A 169 -9.88 -0.81 -0.28
CA ALA A 169 -8.45 -0.88 -0.56
C ALA A 169 -7.84 0.53 -0.59
N HIS A 170 -6.95 0.83 0.37
CA HIS A 170 -6.25 2.11 0.48
C HIS A 170 -4.78 1.96 0.05
N GLY A 171 -4.26 2.93 -0.70
CA GLY A 171 -2.85 3.00 -1.09
C GLY A 171 -2.50 4.32 -1.75
N GLY A 172 -1.23 4.52 -2.14
CA GLY A 172 -0.85 5.66 -2.98
C GLY A 172 -1.40 5.55 -4.41
N VAL A 173 -1.42 6.66 -5.15
CA VAL A 173 -1.90 6.70 -6.54
C VAL A 173 -1.14 5.74 -7.47
N GLU A 174 0.09 5.37 -7.13
CA GLU A 174 0.87 4.33 -7.81
C GLU A 174 0.20 2.95 -7.78
N GLN A 175 -0.62 2.66 -6.75
CA GLN A 175 -1.33 1.39 -6.59
C GLN A 175 -2.61 1.31 -7.46
N ARG A 176 -3.01 2.43 -8.07
CA ARG A 176 -4.28 2.54 -8.81
C ARG A 176 -4.46 1.46 -9.86
N LYS A 177 -3.42 1.13 -10.64
CA LYS A 177 -3.55 0.15 -11.73
C LYS A 177 -3.86 -1.26 -11.21
N ILE A 178 -3.28 -1.66 -10.08
CA ILE A 178 -3.57 -2.94 -9.42
C ILE A 178 -4.95 -2.90 -8.78
N HIS A 179 -5.33 -1.80 -8.12
CA HIS A 179 -6.68 -1.65 -7.56
C HIS A 179 -7.78 -1.72 -8.63
N MET A 180 -7.54 -1.18 -9.83
CA MET A 180 -8.48 -1.32 -10.94
C MET A 180 -8.53 -2.75 -11.48
N LEU A 181 -7.38 -3.45 -11.51
CA LEU A 181 -7.34 -4.88 -11.83
C LEU A 181 -8.16 -5.69 -10.81
N ALA A 182 -8.08 -5.34 -9.53
CA ALA A 182 -8.85 -5.99 -8.47
C ALA A 182 -10.36 -5.82 -8.67
N ARG A 183 -10.82 -4.61 -8.98
CA ARG A 183 -12.25 -4.34 -9.27
C ARG A 183 -12.77 -5.09 -10.49
N GLU A 184 -11.90 -5.42 -11.44
CA GLU A 184 -12.24 -6.18 -12.65
C GLU A 184 -12.28 -7.69 -12.37
N LEU A 185 -11.29 -8.22 -11.63
CA LEU A 185 -11.08 -9.67 -11.48
C LEU A 185 -11.70 -10.30 -10.23
N LEU A 186 -11.86 -9.56 -9.13
CA LEU A 186 -12.41 -10.12 -7.88
C LEU A 186 -13.80 -10.76 -8.05
N PRO A 187 -14.74 -10.18 -8.85
CA PRO A 187 -16.02 -10.82 -9.14
C PRO A 187 -15.89 -12.22 -9.77
N GLU A 188 -14.89 -12.43 -10.62
CA GLU A 188 -14.66 -13.71 -11.30
C GLU A 188 -14.20 -14.82 -10.36
N ILE A 189 -13.60 -14.45 -9.22
CA ILE A 189 -13.25 -15.38 -8.14
C ILE A 189 -14.24 -15.32 -6.95
N GLY A 190 -15.45 -14.83 -7.21
CA GLY A 190 -16.56 -14.84 -6.24
C GLY A 190 -16.42 -13.84 -5.09
N TYR A 191 -15.68 -12.74 -5.28
CA TYR A 191 -15.54 -11.69 -4.29
C TYR A 191 -16.07 -10.33 -4.79
N LYS A 192 -16.49 -9.48 -3.86
CA LYS A 192 -17.05 -8.17 -4.18
C LYS A 192 -16.00 -7.20 -4.73
N LYS A 193 -16.45 -6.19 -5.47
CA LYS A 193 -15.58 -5.09 -5.92
C LYS A 193 -15.22 -4.21 -4.72
N PRO A 194 -13.92 -3.98 -4.44
CA PRO A 194 -13.50 -3.10 -3.37
C PRO A 194 -13.71 -1.65 -3.81
N ILE A 195 -14.05 -0.79 -2.85
CA ILE A 195 -13.85 0.65 -3.01
C ILE A 195 -12.34 0.92 -2.92
N CYS A 196 -11.83 1.85 -3.70
CA CYS A 196 -10.42 2.21 -3.68
C CYS A 196 -10.26 3.65 -3.23
N ILE A 197 -9.35 3.89 -2.28
CA ILE A 197 -8.97 5.24 -1.84
C ILE A 197 -7.49 5.42 -2.13
N HIS A 198 -7.17 6.45 -2.91
CA HIS A 198 -5.79 6.75 -3.28
C HIS A 198 -5.30 8.04 -2.63
N THR A 199 -4.15 7.99 -1.97
CA THR A 199 -3.46 9.19 -1.46
C THR A 199 -2.46 9.72 -2.49
N PRO A 200 -2.19 11.04 -2.49
CA PRO A 200 -1.18 11.61 -3.38
C PRO A 200 0.21 11.05 -3.05
N LEU A 201 1.07 11.04 -4.07
CA LEU A 201 2.48 10.71 -3.89
C LEU A 201 3.24 11.94 -3.39
N LEU A 202 3.94 11.80 -2.26
CA LEU A 202 4.76 12.88 -1.72
C LEU A 202 6.01 13.08 -2.58
N SER A 203 6.27 14.31 -3.00
CA SER A 203 7.46 14.67 -3.79
C SER A 203 8.76 14.41 -3.01
N SER A 204 9.81 14.02 -3.72
CA SER A 204 11.16 13.88 -3.16
C SER A 204 11.68 15.23 -2.63
N LEU A 205 12.61 15.17 -1.68
CA LEU A 205 13.41 16.34 -1.28
C LEU A 205 14.21 16.93 -2.46
N GLN A 206 14.48 16.15 -3.51
CA GLN A 206 15.19 16.60 -4.71
C GLN A 206 14.27 17.24 -5.76
N GLY A 207 12.96 17.33 -5.47
CA GLY A 207 11.97 17.97 -6.32
C GLY A 207 10.99 17.00 -6.99
N PRO A 208 10.08 17.51 -7.85
CA PRO A 208 8.93 16.75 -8.34
C PRO A 208 9.27 15.68 -9.38
N GLN A 209 10.46 15.72 -9.98
CA GLN A 209 10.88 14.72 -10.95
C GLN A 209 11.36 13.41 -10.32
N GLU A 210 11.66 13.42 -9.02
CA GLU A 210 12.07 12.24 -8.28
C GLU A 210 11.02 11.83 -7.25
N LYS A 211 10.88 10.51 -7.06
CA LYS A 211 10.08 9.94 -5.98
C LYS A 211 10.96 9.75 -4.74
N MET A 212 10.36 9.89 -3.55
CA MET A 212 10.99 9.42 -2.33
C MET A 212 11.32 7.92 -2.46
N SER A 213 12.57 7.54 -2.19
CA SER A 213 13.00 6.14 -2.26
C SER A 213 13.96 5.79 -1.13
N SER A 214 13.67 4.70 -0.42
CA SER A 214 14.57 4.11 0.58
C SER A 214 15.95 3.73 0.04
N SER A 215 16.09 3.53 -1.28
CA SER A 215 17.40 3.28 -1.90
C SER A 215 18.24 4.54 -2.14
N LYS A 216 17.63 5.73 -1.99
CA LYS A 216 18.25 7.05 -2.18
C LYS A 216 18.03 7.89 -0.92
N PRO A 217 18.84 7.71 0.14
CA PRO A 217 18.62 8.34 1.45
C PRO A 217 18.48 9.87 1.42
N GLU A 218 19.06 10.54 0.42
CA GLU A 218 18.99 11.97 0.15
C GLU A 218 17.62 12.45 -0.37
N THR A 219 16.75 11.52 -0.81
CA THR A 219 15.40 11.82 -1.31
C THR A 219 14.34 11.78 -0.21
N ILE A 220 14.67 11.21 0.95
CA ILE A 220 13.71 10.93 2.04
C ILE A 220 14.11 11.59 3.35
N ILE A 221 13.14 11.71 4.26
CA ILE A 221 13.37 11.91 5.69
C ILE A 221 12.80 10.68 6.40
N ALA A 222 13.66 9.85 6.99
CA ALA A 222 13.24 8.72 7.80
C ALA A 222 12.74 9.18 9.18
N ILE A 223 11.85 8.40 9.79
CA ILE A 223 11.17 8.79 11.03
C ILE A 223 12.08 8.75 12.28
N ASP A 224 13.21 8.06 12.18
CA ASP A 224 14.21 7.86 13.23
C ASP A 224 15.44 8.78 13.05
N GLU A 225 15.39 9.72 12.10
CA GLU A 225 16.47 10.69 11.90
C GLU A 225 16.54 11.73 13.03
N GLY A 226 17.76 12.03 13.46
CA GLY A 226 18.02 13.06 14.47
C GLY A 226 17.73 14.48 13.96
N PRO A 227 17.38 15.43 14.86
CA PRO A 227 16.98 16.79 14.48
C PRO A 227 17.98 17.53 13.58
N GLU A 228 19.29 17.37 13.81
CA GLU A 228 20.32 18.02 12.99
C GLU A 228 20.35 17.49 11.56
N ARG A 229 20.13 16.18 11.37
CA ARG A 229 20.08 15.57 10.04
C ARG A 229 18.84 16.02 9.27
N ILE A 230 17.70 16.12 9.96
CA ILE A 230 16.46 16.66 9.39
C ILE A 230 16.68 18.10 8.91
N LYS A 231 17.27 18.97 9.74
CA LYS A 231 17.59 20.35 9.36
C LYS A 231 18.52 20.42 8.14
N GLU A 232 19.56 19.58 8.11
CA GLU A 232 20.50 19.50 6.99
C GLU A 232 19.82 19.09 5.68
N LYS A 233 18.92 18.10 5.73
CA LYS A 233 18.18 17.65 4.54
C LYS A 233 17.19 18.69 4.04
N ILE A 234 16.45 19.33 4.95
CA ILE A 234 15.48 20.38 4.60
C ILE A 234 16.19 21.59 4.00
N SER A 235 17.35 22.00 4.53
CA SER A 235 18.08 23.16 4.00
C SER A 235 18.62 22.97 2.58
N ARG A 236 18.76 21.71 2.13
CA ARG A 236 19.15 21.35 0.75
C ARG A 236 17.97 20.92 -0.11
N ALA A 237 16.75 20.91 0.42
CA ALA A 237 15.58 20.46 -0.32
C ALA A 237 15.23 21.44 -1.43
N TYR A 238 14.70 20.89 -2.52
CA TYR A 238 14.16 21.66 -3.63
C TYR A 238 12.98 22.52 -3.15
N CYS A 239 13.17 23.84 -3.21
CA CYS A 239 12.18 24.85 -2.84
C CYS A 239 12.34 26.05 -3.79
N PRO A 240 11.76 26.00 -5.01
CA PRO A 240 11.87 27.08 -5.97
C PRO A 240 11.19 28.35 -5.41
N PRO A 241 11.72 29.55 -5.67
CA PRO A 241 11.03 30.79 -5.31
C PRO A 241 9.68 30.88 -6.04
N GLU A 242 8.72 31.56 -5.42
CA GLU A 242 7.40 31.86 -6.01
C GLU A 242 7.50 32.70 -7.29
#